data_AF-A0A9E6MTJ4-F1
#
_entry.id   AF-A0A9E6MTJ4-F1
#
_cell.length_a   1.000
_cell.length_b   1.000
_cell.length_c   1.000
_cell.angle_alpha   90.00
_cell.angle_beta   90.00
_cell.angle_gamma   90.00
#
_symmetry.space_group_name_H-M   'P 1'
#
loop_
_entity.id
_entity.type
_entity.pdbx_description
1 polymer ?
#
loop_
_entity_poly.entity_id
_entity_poly.type
_entity_poly.pdbx_seq_one_letter_code
_entity_poly.pdbx_strand_id
1 'polypeptide(L)'
;MAGTKAGGAKAAATNKAKYGKDFYSRIGQKGGKNGTTGGFAANHELAKIAGRKGGRISRRGPATTSTSTPISMIDESEESKIEVRVA
;
A
#
# COMPACT_ATOMS: atom_id res chain seq x y z
N MET A 1 27.44 -3.67 -5.09
CA MET A 1 28.06 -2.33 -5.14
C MET A 1 27.46 -1.47 -4.04
N ALA A 2 28.27 -0.62 -3.40
CA ALA A 2 27.76 0.40 -2.48
C ALA A 2 26.87 1.41 -3.25
N GLY A 3 25.86 1.95 -2.58
CA GLY A 3 24.95 2.95 -3.18
C GLY A 3 23.89 2.40 -4.15
N THR A 4 23.92 1.13 -4.55
CA THR A 4 22.88 0.55 -5.43
C THR A 4 21.74 -0.10 -4.65
N LYS A 5 20.53 -0.12 -5.24
CA LYS A 5 19.35 -0.77 -4.63
C LYS A 5 19.62 -2.23 -4.25
N ALA A 6 20.28 -2.97 -5.15
CA ALA A 6 20.67 -4.37 -4.91
C ALA A 6 21.69 -4.51 -3.77
N GLY A 7 22.64 -3.57 -3.64
CA GLY A 7 23.57 -3.53 -2.51
C GLY A 7 22.87 -3.29 -1.18
N GLY A 8 21.94 -2.32 -1.14
CA GLY A 8 21.13 -2.03 0.04
C GLY A 8 20.28 -3.21 0.50
N ALA A 9 19.66 -3.93 -0.44
CA ALA A 9 18.89 -5.14 -0.14
C ALA A 9 19.76 -6.24 0.50
N LYS A 10 20.95 -6.49 -0.05
CA LYS A 10 21.91 -7.46 0.53
C LYS A 10 22.37 -7.04 1.92
N ALA A 11 22.68 -5.76 2.13
CA ALA A 11 23.06 -5.24 3.44
C ALA A 11 21.93 -5.39 4.48
N ALA A 12 20.68 -5.10 4.09
CA ALA A 12 19.52 -5.29 4.95
C ALA A 12 19.31 -6.75 5.34
N ALA A 13 19.50 -7.69 4.42
CA ALA A 13 19.44 -9.12 4.70
C ALA A 13 20.51 -9.53 5.72
N THR A 14 21.76 -9.11 5.53
CA THR A 14 22.86 -9.36 6.47
C THR A 14 22.60 -8.75 7.84
N ASN A 15 22.09 -7.52 7.91
CA ASN A 15 21.77 -6.87 9.18
C ASN A 15 20.65 -7.57 9.93
N LYS A 16 19.60 -8.02 9.23
CA LYS A 16 18.51 -8.82 9.84
C LYS A 16 19.01 -10.17 10.35
N ALA A 17 19.92 -10.82 9.63
CA ALA A 17 20.52 -12.08 10.06
C ALA A 17 21.43 -11.90 11.30
N LYS A 18 22.23 -10.83 11.34
CA LYS A 18 23.18 -10.57 12.44
C LYS A 18 22.51 -10.06 13.72
N TYR A 19 21.53 -9.16 13.60
CA TYR A 19 20.97 -8.42 14.74
C TYR A 19 19.50 -8.77 15.05
N GLY A 20 18.93 -9.69 14.28
CA GLY A 20 17.55 -10.16 14.43
C GLY A 20 16.50 -9.30 13.73
N LYS A 21 15.25 -9.79 13.76
CA LYS A 21 14.07 -9.15 13.16
C LYS A 21 13.83 -7.73 13.70
N ASP A 22 14.12 -7.51 14.99
CA ASP A 22 13.79 -6.27 15.70
C ASP A 22 14.82 -5.14 15.54
N PHE A 23 15.90 -5.37 14.79
CA PHE A 23 16.97 -4.40 14.63
C PHE A 23 16.48 -3.04 14.13
N TYR A 24 15.74 -3.04 13.02
CA TYR A 24 15.20 -1.81 12.42
C TYR A 24 14.09 -1.18 13.26
N SER A 25 13.25 -2.00 13.90
CA SER A 25 12.19 -1.52 14.79
C SER A 25 12.76 -0.77 15.98
N ARG A 26 13.82 -1.30 16.61
CA ARG A 26 14.48 -0.65 17.76
C ARG A 26 15.18 0.65 17.36
N ILE A 27 15.89 0.68 16.23
CA ILE A 27 16.56 1.90 15.76
C ILE A 27 15.53 2.98 15.40
N GLY A 28 14.46 2.62 14.69
CA GLY A 28 13.37 3.53 14.34
C GLY A 28 12.68 4.10 15.58
N GLN A 29 12.41 3.27 16.59
CA GLN A 29 11.81 3.73 17.85
C GLN A 29 12.72 4.73 18.58
N LYS A 30 14.02 4.44 18.69
CA LYS A 30 14.98 5.37 19.32
C LYS A 30 15.06 6.71 18.57
N GLY A 31 15.12 6.66 17.24
CA GLY A 31 15.14 7.86 16.41
C GLY A 31 13.86 8.69 16.55
N GLY A 32 12.68 8.05 16.54
CA GLY A 32 11.40 8.74 16.71
C GLY A 32 11.22 9.35 18.10
N LYS A 33 11.72 8.70 19.16
CA LYS A 33 11.67 9.26 20.53
C LYS A 33 12.56 10.50 20.69
N ASN A 34 13.71 10.53 20.02
CA ASN A 34 14.65 11.65 20.10
C ASN A 34 14.26 12.81 19.16
N GLY A 35 13.54 12.53 18.08
CA GLY A 35 13.09 13.54 17.12
C GLY A 35 11.83 14.27 17.58
N THR A 36 12.00 15.43 18.22
CA THR A 36 10.88 16.29 18.67
C THR A 36 10.62 17.48 17.74
N THR A 37 11.51 17.76 16.79
CA THR A 37 11.48 18.99 15.99
C THR A 37 10.54 18.95 14.78
N GLY A 38 9.89 17.81 14.48
CA GLY A 38 9.03 17.68 13.29
C GLY A 38 7.74 16.88 13.50
N GLY A 39 6.82 17.00 12.54
CA GLY A 39 5.60 16.19 12.45
C GLY A 39 4.62 16.34 13.62
N PHE A 40 4.04 15.22 14.05
CA PHE A 40 3.05 15.17 15.15
C PHE A 40 3.66 15.39 16.54
N ALA A 41 4.98 15.28 16.69
CA ALA A 41 5.67 15.56 17.95
C ALA A 41 5.85 17.07 18.19
N ALA A 42 6.07 17.84 17.12
CA ALA A 42 6.26 19.29 17.19
C ALA A 42 4.95 20.06 17.45
N ASN A 43 3.80 19.53 16.99
CA ASN A 43 2.49 20.14 17.20
C ASN A 43 1.44 19.11 17.64
N HIS A 44 1.20 19.07 18.95
CA HIS A 44 0.30 18.12 19.57
C HIS A 44 -1.18 18.36 19.17
N GLU A 45 -1.57 19.59 18.86
CA GLU A 45 -2.94 19.91 18.40
C GLU A 45 -3.20 19.33 17.00
N LEU A 46 -2.23 19.45 16.10
CA LEU A 46 -2.30 18.82 14.77
C LEU A 46 -2.45 17.30 14.89
N ALA A 47 -1.70 16.67 15.81
CA ALA A 47 -1.79 15.23 16.08
C ALA A 47 -3.18 14.81 16.57
N LYS A 48 -3.76 15.56 17.51
CA LYS A 48 -5.13 15.33 18.01
C LYS A 48 -6.17 15.41 16.88
N ILE A 49 -6.10 16.44 16.04
CA ILE A 49 -7.06 16.66 14.95
C ILE A 49 -6.97 15.51 13.93
N ALA A 50 -5.76 15.17 13.50
CA ALA A 50 -5.52 14.09 12.55
C ALA A 50 -5.97 12.73 13.11
N GLY A 51 -5.61 12.42 14.36
CA GLY A 51 -6.01 11.20 15.05
C GLY A 51 -7.52 11.05 15.17
N ARG A 52 -8.23 12.11 15.58
CA ARG A 52 -9.69 12.14 15.64
C ARG A 52 -10.34 11.90 14.28
N LYS A 53 -9.83 12.56 13.23
CA LYS A 53 -10.33 12.38 11.85
C LYS A 53 -10.13 10.94 11.37
N GLY A 54 -8.94 10.39 11.55
CA GLY A 54 -8.61 9.01 11.16
C GLY A 54 -9.47 7.99 11.92
N GLY A 55 -9.59 8.13 13.24
CA GLY A 55 -10.42 7.24 14.07
C GLY A 55 -11.91 7.30 13.70
N ARG A 56 -12.44 8.49 13.37
CA ARG A 56 -13.83 8.60 12.90
C ARG A 56 -14.03 7.90 11.55
N ILE A 57 -13.03 7.95 10.68
CA ILE A 57 -13.04 7.33 9.35
C ILE A 57 -12.88 5.81 9.41
N SER A 58 -12.07 5.26 10.31
CA SER A 58 -11.95 3.80 10.44
C SER A 58 -13.20 3.17 11.06
N ARG A 59 -13.89 3.89 11.95
CA ARG A 59 -15.12 3.42 12.61
C ARG A 59 -16.34 3.28 11.70
N ARG A 60 -16.41 4.03 10.61
CA ARG A 60 -17.53 3.95 9.64
C ARG A 60 -17.48 2.69 8.76
N GLY A 61 -16.50 1.80 8.95
CA GLY A 61 -16.26 0.65 8.08
C GLY A 61 -15.57 1.05 6.77
N PRO A 62 -15.04 0.07 6.02
CA PRO A 62 -14.51 0.32 4.69
C PRO A 62 -15.62 0.91 3.80
N ALA A 63 -15.26 1.85 2.93
CA ALA A 63 -16.20 2.35 1.95
C ALA A 63 -16.60 1.20 1.03
N THR A 64 -17.91 0.95 0.87
CA THR A 64 -18.42 0.06 -0.15
C THR A 64 -18.17 0.71 -1.50
N THR A 65 -17.15 0.25 -2.23
CA THR A 65 -16.96 0.63 -3.61
C THR A 65 -18.15 0.09 -4.40
N SER A 66 -19.08 0.96 -4.79
CA SER A 66 -20.08 0.65 -5.80
C SER A 66 -19.34 0.48 -7.13
N THR A 67 -18.85 -0.72 -7.38
CA THR A 67 -18.27 -1.13 -8.65
C THR A 67 -19.34 -0.96 -9.71
N SER A 68 -19.27 0.13 -10.48
CA SER A 68 -20.01 0.27 -11.73
C SER A 68 -19.64 -0.91 -12.62
N THR A 69 -20.64 -1.71 -12.96
CA THR A 69 -20.56 -2.92 -13.78
C THR A 69 -19.58 -2.72 -14.95
N PRO A 70 -18.52 -3.54 -15.09
CA PRO A 70 -17.80 -3.57 -16.35
C PRO A 70 -18.77 -4.09 -17.41
N ILE A 71 -19.03 -3.28 -18.44
CA ILE A 71 -19.73 -3.72 -19.65
C ILE A 71 -18.96 -4.94 -20.14
N SER A 72 -19.65 -6.08 -20.08
CA SER A 72 -19.16 -7.39 -20.44
C SER A 72 -18.51 -7.34 -21.82
N MET A 73 -17.29 -7.88 -21.87
CA MET A 73 -16.63 -8.37 -23.07
C MET A 73 -17.67 -9.06 -23.96
N ILE A 74 -17.96 -8.48 -25.13
CA ILE A 74 -18.58 -9.20 -26.24
C ILE A 74 -17.39 -9.70 -27.05
N ASP A 75 -16.90 -10.87 -26.66
CA ASP A 75 -16.08 -11.76 -27.48
C ASP A 75 -16.77 -13.12 -27.39
N GLU A 76 -17.71 -13.34 -28.31
CA GLU A 76 -18.28 -14.65 -28.64
C GLU A 76 -18.14 -14.78 -30.16
N SER A 77 -16.99 -15.32 -30.53
CA SER A 77 -16.77 -16.07 -31.75
C SER A 77 -17.75 -17.25 -31.83
N GLU A 78 -18.10 -17.60 -33.07
CA GLU A 78 -18.93 -18.75 -33.52
C GLU A 78 -20.45 -18.45 -33.42
N GLU A 79 -21.25 -18.52 -34.49
CA GLU A 79 -21.35 -19.66 -35.39
C GLU A 79 -21.67 -19.26 -36.85
N SER A 80 -20.87 -19.84 -37.73
CA SER A 80 -21.20 -20.28 -39.08
C SER A 80 -22.63 -20.85 -39.24
N LYS A 81 -23.59 -20.05 -39.71
CA LYS A 81 -24.80 -20.59 -40.40
C LYS A 81 -25.59 -19.51 -41.16
N ILE A 82 -25.22 -19.23 -42.41
CA ILE A 82 -26.15 -18.99 -43.54
C ILE A 82 -25.29 -19.23 -44.80
N GLU A 83 -25.13 -20.50 -45.14
CA GLU A 83 -25.05 -20.88 -46.54
C GLU A 83 -26.46 -21.35 -46.94
N VAL A 84 -26.79 -21.22 -48.23
CA VAL A 84 -27.98 -21.73 -48.94
C VAL A 84 -29.14 -20.73 -49.12
N ARG A 85 -29.07 -19.92 -50.20
CA ARG A 85 -30.03 -19.99 -51.34
C ARG A 85 -29.78 -18.91 -52.41
N VAL A 86 -29.36 -19.40 -53.59
CA VAL A 86 -29.93 -19.12 -54.93
C VAL A 86 -30.16 -17.65 -55.34
N ALA A 87 -29.33 -17.16 -56.26
CA ALA A 87 -29.70 -16.78 -57.64
C ALA A 87 -28.44 -16.50 -58.46
#